data_AF-A0A183HD51-F1
#
_entry.id   AF-A0A183HD51-F1
#
_cell.length_a   1.000
_cell.length_b   1.000
_cell.length_c   1.000
_cell.angle_alpha   90.00
_cell.angle_beta   90.00
_cell.angle_gamma   90.00
#
_symmetry.space_group_name_H-M   'P 1'
#
loop_
_entity.id
_entity.type
_entity.pdbx_description
1 polymer ?
#
loop_
_entity_poly.entity_id
_entity_poly.type
_entity_poly.pdbx_seq_one_letter_code
_entity_poly.pdbx_strand_id
1 'polypeptide(L)'
;MTVIKSMLKITHVIFDLDGLLIDTEVVFSKVNQCLLSKYNKKFTPHLRGLVTGMPKKAAVTYILEHEKLSAKVDVDEYCKKYDEMAEEMLPKCSLMPGVMKLVRHLKTHSIPMAICTGATKKEFEIKTRYHKELLDLISLRVSFFLSIIPFDDG
;
A
#
# COMPACT_ATOMS: atom_id res chain seq x y z
N MET A 1 40.71 -18.94 6.00
CA MET A 1 39.53 -19.79 5.78
C MET A 1 38.33 -18.89 5.57
N THR A 2 37.87 -18.76 4.32
CA THR A 2 36.70 -17.94 3.97
C THR A 2 35.45 -18.79 4.21
N VAL A 3 34.60 -18.39 5.15
CA VAL A 3 33.28 -19.01 5.33
C VAL A 3 32.47 -18.65 4.09
N ILE A 4 32.33 -19.60 3.16
CA ILE A 4 31.29 -19.52 2.13
C ILE A 4 29.97 -19.65 2.90
N LYS A 5 29.32 -18.53 3.15
CA LYS A 5 27.95 -18.51 3.67
C LYS A 5 27.11 -19.23 2.61
N SER A 6 26.76 -20.48 2.89
CA SER A 6 25.76 -21.22 2.12
C SER A 6 24.55 -20.30 1.98
N MET A 7 24.36 -19.75 0.78
CA MET A 7 23.23 -18.88 0.50
C MET A 7 22.01 -19.79 0.48
N LEU A 8 21.09 -19.56 1.42
CA LEU A 8 19.82 -20.28 1.48
C LEU A 8 19.18 -20.24 0.09
N LYS A 9 18.81 -21.42 -0.42
CA LYS A 9 18.11 -21.53 -1.70
C LYS A 9 16.69 -20.98 -1.52
N ILE A 10 16.46 -19.77 -2.03
CA ILE A 10 15.13 -19.16 -2.07
C ILE A 10 14.33 -19.87 -3.16
N THR A 11 13.15 -20.38 -2.81
CA THR A 11 12.27 -21.10 -3.73
C THR A 11 10.99 -20.36 -4.06
N HIS A 12 10.57 -19.40 -3.24
CA HIS A 12 9.31 -18.67 -3.35
C HIS A 12 9.51 -17.19 -2.97
N VAL A 13 8.67 -16.30 -3.50
CA VAL A 13 8.68 -14.87 -3.17
C VAL A 13 7.28 -14.43 -2.74
N ILE A 14 7.20 -13.71 -1.62
CA ILE A 14 5.96 -13.07 -1.16
C ILE A 14 6.20 -11.56 -1.17
N PHE A 15 5.37 -10.84 -1.90
CA PHE A 15 5.42 -9.40 -2.00
C PHE A 15 4.39 -8.77 -1.06
N ASP A 16 4.80 -7.71 -0.36
CA ASP A 16 3.84 -6.70 0.09
C ASP A 16 3.26 -5.94 -1.11
N LEU A 17 2.16 -5.22 -0.94
CA LEU A 17 1.49 -4.47 -2.00
C LEU A 17 1.80 -2.97 -1.94
N ASP A 18 1.40 -2.34 -0.84
CA ASP A 18 1.39 -0.89 -0.65
C ASP A 18 2.81 -0.36 -0.44
N GLY A 19 3.24 0.61 -1.25
CA GLY A 19 4.60 1.15 -1.19
C GLY A 19 5.69 0.20 -1.73
N LEU A 20 5.35 -1.04 -2.12
CA LEU A 20 6.28 -2.01 -2.71
C LEU A 20 5.97 -2.33 -4.17
N LEU A 21 4.77 -2.85 -4.46
CA LEU A 21 4.33 -3.14 -5.83
C LEU A 21 3.64 -1.93 -6.45
N ILE A 22 2.86 -1.20 -5.65
CA ILE A 22 2.06 -0.04 -6.08
C ILE A 22 2.50 1.17 -5.26
N ASP A 23 2.65 2.31 -5.93
CA ASP A 23 3.05 3.58 -5.32
C ASP A 23 1.88 4.28 -4.62
N THR A 24 1.35 3.65 -3.57
CA THR A 24 0.21 4.18 -2.78
C THR A 24 0.62 5.30 -1.83
N GLU A 25 1.89 5.34 -1.40
CA GLU A 25 2.44 6.38 -0.52
C GLU A 25 2.35 7.80 -1.10
N VAL A 26 2.48 7.93 -2.43
CA VAL A 26 2.28 9.22 -3.12
C VAL A 26 0.83 9.69 -2.99
N VAL A 27 -0.14 8.78 -3.09
CA VAL A 27 -1.56 9.13 -2.92
C VAL A 27 -1.85 9.51 -1.47
N PHE A 28 -1.42 8.70 -0.50
CA PHE A 28 -1.63 8.98 0.92
C PHE A 28 -1.00 10.32 1.35
N SER A 29 0.18 10.63 0.81
CA SER A 29 0.84 11.92 1.02
C SER A 29 0.01 13.08 0.43
N LYS A 30 -0.51 12.92 -0.79
CA LYS A 30 -1.34 13.95 -1.46
C LYS A 30 -2.66 14.20 -0.74
N VAL A 31 -3.35 13.14 -0.31
CA VAL A 31 -4.62 13.24 0.42
C VAL A 31 -4.40 14.00 1.74
N ASN A 32 -3.42 13.58 2.54
CA ASN A 32 -3.09 14.27 3.80
C ASN A 32 -2.68 15.72 3.56
N GLN A 33 -1.84 15.99 2.55
CA GLN A 33 -1.45 17.36 2.22
C GLN A 33 -2.66 18.22 1.85
N CYS A 34 -3.60 17.70 1.05
CA CYS A 34 -4.81 18.43 0.67
C CYS A 34 -5.69 18.77 1.89
N LEU A 35 -5.91 17.80 2.78
CA LEU A 35 -6.71 17.99 3.99
C LEU A 35 -6.06 18.98 4.96
N LEU A 36 -4.75 18.87 5.18
CA LEU A 36 -4.00 19.78 6.05
C LEU A 36 -3.87 21.20 5.50
N SER A 37 -3.86 21.36 4.17
CA SER A 37 -3.75 22.69 3.53
C SER A 37 -4.93 23.60 3.87
N LYS A 38 -6.11 23.04 4.17
CA LYS A 38 -7.30 23.79 4.63
C LYS A 38 -7.04 24.54 5.95
N TYR A 39 -6.02 24.13 6.70
CA TYR A 39 -5.60 24.71 7.97
C TYR A 39 -4.21 25.37 7.88
N ASN A 40 -3.73 25.65 6.66
CA ASN A 40 -2.39 26.17 6.39
C ASN A 40 -1.26 25.27 6.94
N LYS A 41 -1.50 23.96 7.03
CA LYS A 41 -0.51 22.96 7.49
C LYS A 41 0.08 22.16 6.33
N LYS A 42 1.25 21.58 6.56
CA LYS A 42 1.98 20.77 5.58
C LYS A 42 2.16 19.34 6.07
N PHE A 43 1.87 18.37 5.22
CA PHE A 43 2.21 16.98 5.48
C PHE A 43 3.67 16.76 5.11
N THR A 44 4.57 17.01 6.07
CA THR A 44 6.01 16.95 5.83
C THR A 44 6.51 15.51 5.71
N PRO A 45 7.67 15.26 5.04
CA PRO A 45 8.28 13.93 5.04
C PRO A 45 8.59 13.39 6.44
N HIS A 46 8.93 14.28 7.38
CA HIS A 46 9.13 13.91 8.78
C HIS A 46 7.83 13.40 9.42
N LEU A 47 6.74 14.17 9.30
CA LEU A 47 5.43 13.76 9.83
C LEU A 47 4.94 12.46 9.19
N ARG A 48 5.14 12.29 7.88
CA ARG A 48 4.85 11.02 7.19
C ARG A 48 5.62 9.86 7.83
N GLY A 49 6.93 10.00 8.01
CA GLY A 49 7.75 8.96 8.62
C GLY A 49 7.33 8.59 10.05
N LEU A 50 6.74 9.52 10.79
CA LEU A 50 6.22 9.27 12.14
C LEU A 50 4.93 8.45 12.15
N VAL A 51 4.13 8.49 11.08
CA VAL A 51 2.80 7.85 11.03
C VAL A 51 2.71 6.66 10.07
N THR A 52 3.70 6.47 9.20
CA THR A 52 3.79 5.29 8.32
C THR A 52 3.75 4.00 9.16
N GLY A 53 2.92 3.04 8.75
CA GLY A 53 2.74 1.76 9.44
C GLY A 53 1.73 1.78 10.60
N MET A 54 1.22 2.95 10.99
CA MET A 54 0.14 3.03 11.98
C MET A 54 -1.22 2.70 11.36
N PRO A 55 -2.16 2.14 12.14
CA PRO A 55 -3.57 2.09 11.74
C PRO A 55 -4.09 3.51 11.43
N LYS A 56 -4.89 3.66 10.37
CA LYS A 56 -5.37 4.96 9.86
C LYS A 56 -5.89 5.89 10.95
N LYS A 57 -6.77 5.41 11.84
CA LYS A 57 -7.33 6.25 12.91
C LYS A 57 -6.25 6.75 13.87
N ALA A 58 -5.28 5.91 14.23
CA ALA A 58 -4.15 6.31 15.07
C ALA A 58 -3.22 7.31 14.35
N ALA A 59 -2.94 7.08 13.06
CA ALA A 59 -2.17 8.01 12.23
C ALA A 59 -2.84 9.39 12.16
N VAL A 60 -4.14 9.44 11.90
CA VAL A 60 -4.91 10.69 11.83
C VAL A 60 -4.93 11.41 13.18
N THR A 61 -5.19 10.69 14.29
CA THR A 61 -5.11 11.27 15.63
C THR A 61 -3.74 11.91 15.87
N TYR A 62 -2.65 11.18 15.56
CA TYR A 62 -1.29 11.69 15.70
C TYR A 62 -1.04 12.94 14.85
N ILE A 63 -1.45 12.93 13.57
CA ILE A 63 -1.31 14.08 12.67
C ILE A 63 -2.01 15.32 13.25
N LEU A 64 -3.26 15.16 13.71
CA LEU A 64 -4.04 16.28 14.23
C LEU A 64 -3.44 16.81 15.55
N GLU A 65 -2.93 15.94 16.42
CA GLU A 65 -2.24 16.35 17.64
C GLU A 65 -0.92 17.08 17.33
N HIS A 66 -0.09 16.49 16.47
CA HIS A 66 1.19 17.06 16.05
C HIS A 66 1.03 18.46 15.43
N GLU A 67 -0.02 18.64 14.62
CA GLU A 67 -0.33 19.91 13.97
C GLU A 67 -1.16 20.88 14.83
N LYS A 68 -1.50 20.50 16.08
CA LYS A 68 -2.31 21.30 17.02
C LYS A 68 -3.72 21.60 16.49
N LEU A 69 -4.35 20.60 15.86
CA LEU A 69 -5.66 20.66 15.24
C LEU A 69 -6.73 19.84 15.98
N SER A 70 -6.40 19.08 17.03
CA SER A 70 -7.34 18.18 17.73
C SER A 70 -8.59 18.89 18.30
N ALA A 71 -8.53 20.19 18.59
CA ALA A 71 -9.68 20.97 19.05
C ALA A 71 -10.57 21.54 17.92
N LYS A 72 -10.13 21.41 16.66
CA LYS A 72 -10.77 22.02 15.47
C LYS A 72 -11.27 21.00 14.47
N VAL A 73 -10.72 19.78 14.50
CA VAL A 73 -10.96 18.76 13.49
C VAL A 73 -11.28 17.46 14.20
N ASP A 74 -12.44 16.91 13.87
CA ASP A 74 -12.82 15.59 14.34
C ASP A 74 -12.05 14.50 13.58
N VAL A 75 -11.58 13.49 14.31
CA VAL A 75 -10.77 12.39 13.75
C VAL A 75 -11.58 11.57 12.76
N ASP A 76 -12.85 11.28 13.06
CA ASP A 76 -13.70 10.45 12.21
C ASP A 76 -14.13 11.20 10.95
N GLU A 77 -14.41 12.51 11.05
CA GLU A 77 -14.66 13.37 9.89
C GLU A 77 -13.44 13.46 8.98
N TYR A 78 -12.23 13.60 9.54
CA TYR A 78 -11.00 13.59 8.76
C TYR A 78 -10.80 12.24 8.07
N CYS A 79 -10.99 11.12 8.77
CA CYS A 79 -10.88 9.78 8.20
C CYS A 79 -11.88 9.57 7.05
N LYS A 80 -13.12 10.04 7.20
CA LYS A 80 -14.13 9.95 6.14
C LYS A 80 -13.71 10.71 4.88
N LYS A 81 -13.28 11.97 5.03
CA LYS A 81 -12.80 12.78 3.89
C LYS A 81 -11.54 12.19 3.27
N TYR A 82 -10.66 11.60 4.09
CA TYR A 82 -9.49 10.89 3.62
C TYR A 82 -9.89 9.71 2.72
N ASP A 83 -10.83 8.89 3.17
CA ASP A 83 -11.28 7.71 2.42
C ASP A 83 -11.93 8.08 1.10
N GLU A 84 -12.81 9.09 1.10
CA GLU A 84 -13.45 9.60 -0.12
C GLU A 84 -12.41 10.02 -1.18
N MET A 85 -11.39 10.79 -0.76
CA MET A 85 -10.33 11.24 -1.66
C MET A 85 -9.39 10.09 -2.08
N ALA A 86 -9.06 9.19 -1.17
CA ALA A 86 -8.20 8.05 -1.46
C ALA A 86 -8.86 7.09 -2.45
N GLU A 87 -10.16 6.77 -2.28
CA GLU A 87 -10.91 5.89 -3.19
C GLU A 87 -10.95 6.43 -4.63
N GLU A 88 -10.95 7.76 -4.82
CA GLU A 88 -10.88 8.38 -6.15
C GLU A 88 -9.49 8.26 -6.79
N MET A 89 -8.43 8.40 -5.99
CA MET A 89 -7.06 8.51 -6.47
C MET A 89 -6.34 7.16 -6.59
N LEU A 90 -6.59 6.23 -5.68
CA LEU A 90 -5.91 4.93 -5.58
C LEU A 90 -6.00 4.06 -6.84
N PRO A 91 -7.13 4.01 -7.58
CA PRO A 91 -7.18 3.24 -8.82
C PRO A 91 -6.11 3.64 -9.82
N LYS A 92 -5.71 4.93 -9.84
CA LYS A 92 -4.77 5.51 -10.80
C LYS A 92 -3.32 5.46 -10.32
N CYS A 93 -3.03 4.76 -9.23
CA CYS A 93 -1.66 4.58 -8.77
C CYS A 93 -0.82 3.88 -9.83
N SER A 94 0.47 4.22 -9.86
CA SER A 94 1.43 3.56 -10.73
C SER A 94 2.07 2.37 -10.02
N LEU A 95 2.56 1.41 -10.80
CA LEU A 95 3.46 0.39 -10.26
C LEU A 95 4.78 1.03 -9.85
N MET A 96 5.41 0.50 -8.81
CA MET A 96 6.75 0.94 -8.42
C MET A 96 7.77 0.63 -9.52
N PRO A 97 8.80 1.48 -9.70
CA PRO A 97 9.83 1.26 -10.71
C PRO A 97 10.48 -0.13 -10.57
N GLY A 98 10.54 -0.88 -11.66
CA GLY A 98 11.18 -2.20 -11.72
C GLY A 98 10.30 -3.39 -11.33
N VAL A 99 9.09 -3.18 -10.80
CA VAL A 99 8.17 -4.27 -10.42
C VAL A 99 7.92 -5.25 -11.57
N MET A 100 7.49 -4.75 -12.73
CA MET A 100 7.20 -5.63 -13.87
C MET A 100 8.44 -6.36 -14.38
N LYS A 101 9.62 -5.74 -14.31
CA LYS A 101 10.89 -6.39 -14.69
C LYS A 101 11.17 -7.57 -13.76
N LEU A 102 11.03 -7.37 -12.44
CA LEU A 102 11.27 -8.41 -11.44
C LEU A 102 10.25 -9.55 -11.55
N VAL A 103 8.96 -9.22 -11.59
CA VAL A 103 7.88 -10.22 -11.62
C VAL A 103 7.97 -11.08 -12.87
N ARG A 104 8.22 -10.49 -14.05
CA ARG A 104 8.45 -11.27 -15.27
C ARG A 104 9.68 -12.17 -15.16
N HIS A 105 10.78 -11.66 -14.62
CA HIS A 105 11.99 -12.45 -14.43
C HIS A 105 11.73 -13.68 -13.55
N LEU A 106 11.06 -13.49 -12.41
CA LEU A 106 10.69 -14.58 -11.51
C LEU A 106 9.76 -15.59 -12.19
N LYS A 107 8.77 -15.10 -12.96
CA LYS A 107 7.87 -15.96 -13.75
C LYS A 107 8.63 -16.79 -14.79
N THR A 108 9.56 -16.21 -15.53
CA THR A 108 10.39 -16.91 -16.54
C THR A 108 11.25 -18.01 -15.91
N HIS A 109 11.64 -17.85 -14.63
CA HIS A 109 12.41 -18.85 -13.89
C HIS A 109 11.53 -19.79 -13.05
N SER A 110 10.21 -19.78 -13.27
CA SER A 110 9.24 -20.62 -12.57
C SER A 110 9.31 -20.49 -11.03
N ILE A 111 9.65 -19.30 -10.53
CA ILE A 111 9.62 -19.01 -9.09
C ILE A 111 8.18 -18.66 -8.70
N PRO A 112 7.52 -19.42 -7.82
CA PRO A 112 6.17 -19.09 -7.37
C PRO A 112 6.16 -17.79 -6.56
N MET A 113 5.11 -17.00 -6.79
CA MET A 113 4.94 -15.68 -6.20
C MET A 113 3.59 -15.57 -5.52
N ALA A 114 3.52 -14.78 -4.45
CA ALA A 114 2.28 -14.37 -3.82
C ALA A 114 2.29 -12.88 -3.48
N ILE A 115 1.10 -12.27 -3.41
CA ILE A 115 0.90 -10.95 -2.78
C ILE A 115 0.31 -11.19 -1.39
N CYS A 116 0.86 -10.54 -0.38
CA CYS A 116 0.33 -10.51 0.98
C CYS A 116 0.18 -9.05 1.41
N THR A 117 -1.04 -8.61 1.72
CA THR A 117 -1.31 -7.22 2.08
C THR A 117 -2.21 -7.10 3.31
N GLY A 118 -1.97 -6.06 4.10
CA GLY A 118 -2.85 -5.62 5.19
C GLY A 118 -4.16 -4.98 4.71
N ALA A 119 -4.30 -4.70 3.41
CA ALA A 119 -5.50 -4.08 2.84
C ALA A 119 -6.71 -5.02 2.94
N THR A 120 -7.90 -4.42 3.08
CA THR A 120 -9.17 -5.14 2.90
C THR A 120 -9.37 -5.57 1.44
N LYS A 121 -10.29 -6.51 1.19
CA LYS A 121 -10.65 -6.91 -0.19
C LYS A 121 -11.07 -5.73 -1.07
N LYS A 122 -11.91 -4.84 -0.55
CA LYS A 122 -12.36 -3.63 -1.28
C LYS A 122 -11.17 -2.74 -1.65
N GLU A 123 -10.28 -2.45 -0.70
CA GLU A 123 -9.10 -1.63 -0.95
C GLU A 123 -8.15 -2.30 -1.96
N PHE A 124 -7.96 -3.62 -1.86
CA PHE A 124 -7.16 -4.38 -2.82
C PHE A 124 -7.70 -4.24 -4.24
N GLU A 125 -9.00 -4.44 -4.44
CA GLU A 125 -9.66 -4.32 -5.74
C GLU A 125 -9.55 -2.91 -6.31
N ILE A 126 -9.73 -1.89 -5.48
CA ILE A 126 -9.57 -0.47 -5.86
C ILE A 126 -8.14 -0.21 -6.34
N LYS A 127 -7.14 -0.57 -5.54
CA LYS A 127 -5.71 -0.33 -5.84
C LYS A 127 -5.23 -1.08 -7.07
N THR A 128 -5.78 -2.27 -7.33
CA THR A 128 -5.30 -3.16 -8.39
C THR A 128 -6.14 -3.12 -9.68
N ARG A 129 -7.20 -2.30 -9.72
CA ARG A 129 -8.16 -2.20 -10.82
C ARG A 129 -7.52 -2.09 -12.21
N TYR A 130 -6.43 -1.35 -12.34
CA TYR A 130 -5.73 -1.14 -13.62
C TYR A 130 -4.40 -1.91 -13.72
N HIS A 131 -4.12 -2.83 -12.80
CA HIS A 131 -2.89 -3.62 -12.75
C HIS A 131 -3.12 -5.10 -13.08
N LYS A 132 -4.06 -5.39 -13.99
CA LYS A 132 -4.41 -6.77 -14.39
C LYS A 132 -3.20 -7.61 -14.77
N GLU A 133 -2.28 -7.05 -15.54
CA GLU A 133 -1.08 -7.79 -15.96
C GLU A 133 -0.21 -8.25 -14.77
N LEU A 134 -0.04 -7.40 -13.75
CA LEU A 134 0.67 -7.79 -12.53
C LEU A 134 -0.06 -8.96 -11.84
N LEU A 135 -1.37 -8.85 -11.76
CA LEU A 135 -2.25 -9.84 -11.14
C LEU A 135 -2.22 -11.18 -11.89
N ASP A 136 -2.17 -11.18 -13.22
CA ASP A 136 -2.08 -12.40 -14.03
C ASP A 136 -0.74 -13.13 -13.82
N LEU A 137 0.32 -12.38 -13.53
CA LEU A 137 1.65 -12.96 -13.25
C LEU A 137 1.75 -13.53 -11.82
N ILE A 138 0.98 -13.01 -10.87
CA ILE A 138 0.98 -13.41 -9.45
C ILE A 138 -0.40 -13.97 -9.05
N SER A 139 -0.52 -15.29 -9.11
CA SER A 139 -1.80 -15.99 -8.93
C SER A 139 -2.26 -16.05 -7.47
N LEU A 140 -1.35 -16.18 -6.50
CA LEU A 140 -1.73 -16.29 -5.09
C LEU A 140 -1.78 -14.91 -4.42
N ARG A 141 -2.89 -14.60 -3.75
CA ARG A 141 -3.12 -13.31 -3.10
C ARG A 141 -3.79 -13.51 -1.76
N VAL A 142 -3.27 -12.83 -0.75
CA VAL A 142 -3.76 -12.87 0.63
C VAL A 142 -3.99 -11.43 1.10
N SER A 143 -5.22 -11.12 1.49
CA SER A 143 -5.62 -9.84 2.08
C SER A 143 -6.12 -10.06 3.51
N PHE A 144 -5.86 -9.13 4.43
CA PHE A 144 -6.37 -9.20 5.80
C PHE A 144 -7.91 -9.08 5.79
N PHE A 145 -8.57 -9.89 6.63
CA PHE A 145 -9.95 -10.39 6.54
C PHE A 145 -10.11 -11.66 5.68
N LEU A 146 -10.12 -12.79 6.38
CA LEU A 146 -10.31 -14.17 5.90
C LEU A 146 -11.21 -14.31 4.67
N SER A 147 -10.58 -14.38 3.51
CA SER A 147 -10.99 -15.27 2.42
C SER A 147 -9.79 -15.41 1.48
N ILE A 148 -9.32 -16.64 1.26
CA ILE A 148 -8.53 -16.95 0.07
C ILE A 148 -9.41 -16.50 -1.10
N ILE A 149 -8.96 -15.50 -1.87
CA ILE A 149 -9.73 -15.03 -3.04
C ILE A 149 -9.67 -16.18 -4.06
N PRO A 150 -10.75 -16.95 -4.28
CA PRO A 150 -10.74 -18.01 -5.26
C PRO A 150 -10.63 -17.37 -6.64
N PHE A 151 -9.89 -18.03 -7.52
CA PHE A 151 -9.79 -17.66 -8.92
C PHE A 151 -11.06 -18.12 -9.64
N ASP A 152 -11.69 -17.22 -10.39
CA ASP A 152 -12.80 -17.56 -11.30
C ASP A 152 -12.14 -17.94 -12.64
N ASP A 153 -12.03 -19.25 -12.89
CA ASP A 153 -11.58 -19.81 -14.16
C ASP A 153 -12.68 -19.59 -15.21
N GLY A 154 -12.72 -18.37 -15.78
CA GLY A 154 -13.51 -18.06 -16.97
C GLY A 154 -13.03 -18.81 -18.21
#